data_AF-A0A967AGZ7-F1
#
_entry.id   AF-A0A967AGZ7-F1
#
_cell.length_a   1.000
_cell.length_b   1.000
_cell.length_c   1.000
_cell.angle_alpha   90.00
_cell.angle_beta   90.00
_cell.angle_gamma   90.00
#
_symmetry.space_group_name_H-M   'P 1'
#
loop_
_entity.id
_entity.type
_entity.pdbx_description
1 polymer ?
#
loop_
_entity_poly.entity_id
_entity_poly.type
_entity_poly.pdbx_seq_one_letter_code
_entity_poly.pdbx_strand_id
1 'polypeptide(L)'
;MNRFKAAMVMVALCGFLGGGLVNAAFAGGDGHVKEVIKHAKEGIAHEKEAIKHLEEAIQGSGDAHAKEALEHAKESMKHAEEALAHAEEAQHPAKKK
;
A
#
# COMPACT_ATOMS: atom_id res chain seq x y z
N MET A 1 25.91 -38.88 28.91
CA MET A 1 25.82 -37.41 28.81
C MET A 1 26.23 -36.83 27.45
N ASN A 2 27.05 -37.49 26.62
CA ASN A 2 27.51 -36.91 25.34
C ASN A 2 26.49 -36.92 24.19
N ARG A 3 25.62 -37.94 24.09
CA ARG A 3 24.69 -38.07 22.96
C ARG A 3 23.52 -37.08 23.01
N PHE A 4 23.06 -36.76 24.22
CA PHE A 4 22.02 -35.74 24.44
C PHE A 4 22.51 -34.33 24.15
N LYS A 5 23.76 -34.01 24.55
CA LYS A 5 24.38 -32.72 24.23
C LYS A 5 24.60 -32.56 22.72
N ALA A 6 25.03 -33.62 22.03
CA ALA A 6 25.18 -33.62 20.57
C ALA A 6 23.83 -33.43 19.84
N ALA A 7 22.76 -34.09 20.33
CA ALA A 7 21.42 -33.93 19.78
C ALA A 7 20.87 -32.51 19.96
N MET A 8 21.06 -31.89 21.14
CA MET A 8 20.66 -30.50 21.36
C MET A 8 21.41 -29.50 20.47
N VAL A 9 22.71 -29.71 20.26
CA VAL A 9 23.52 -28.83 19.39
C VAL A 9 23.07 -28.94 17.93
N MET A 10 22.73 -30.13 17.45
CA MET A 10 22.18 -30.32 16.10
C MET A 10 20.80 -29.68 15.92
N VAL A 11 19.91 -29.82 16.91
CA VAL A 11 18.58 -29.18 16.86
C VAL A 11 18.70 -27.66 16.87
N ALA A 12 19.63 -27.10 17.65
CA ALA A 12 19.90 -25.67 17.66
C ALA A 12 20.48 -25.16 16.32
N LEU A 13 21.40 -25.90 15.70
CA LEU A 13 21.97 -25.59 14.38
C LEU A 13 20.91 -25.67 13.25
N CYS A 14 20.03 -26.67 13.28
CA CYS A 14 18.94 -26.78 12.32
C CYS A 14 17.86 -25.70 12.52
N GLY A 15 17.54 -25.35 13.77
CA GLY A 15 16.63 -24.24 14.08
C GLY A 15 17.17 -22.88 13.65
N PHE A 16 18.48 -22.67 13.76
CA PHE A 16 19.16 -21.44 13.32
C PHE A 16 19.24 -21.32 11.79
N LEU A 17 19.50 -22.42 11.08
CA LEU A 17 19.50 -22.45 9.61
C LEU A 17 18.08 -22.39 9.01
N GLY A 18 17.08 -22.97 9.67
CA GLY A 18 15.67 -22.91 9.27
C GLY A 18 15.04 -21.53 9.53
N GLY A 19 15.42 -20.87 10.62
CA GLY A 19 14.95 -19.51 10.96
C GLY A 19 15.58 -18.40 10.12
N GLY A 20 16.74 -18.64 9.49
CA GLY A 20 17.41 -17.66 8.62
C GLY A 20 16.74 -17.47 7.26
N LEU A 21 16.09 -18.51 6.72
CA LEU A 21 15.47 -18.47 5.38
C LEU A 21 14.12 -17.78 5.35
N VAL A 22 13.36 -17.78 6.44
CA VAL A 22 12.07 -17.07 6.50
C VAL A 22 12.22 -15.55 6.53
N ASN A 23 13.41 -15.03 6.84
CA ASN A 23 13.66 -13.59 6.92
C ASN A 23 13.86 -12.94 5.53
N ALA A 24 14.26 -13.72 4.52
CA ALA A 24 14.50 -13.21 3.17
C ALA A 24 13.19 -12.92 2.40
N ALA A 25 12.10 -13.61 2.72
CA ALA A 25 10.78 -13.37 2.11
C ALA A 25 10.17 -12.02 2.53
N PHE A 26 10.57 -11.48 3.69
CA PHE A 26 10.10 -10.18 4.19
C PHE A 26 11.08 -9.03 3.91
N ALA A 27 12.28 -9.31 3.37
CA ALA A 27 13.28 -8.30 3.04
C ALA A 27 12.94 -7.45 1.79
N GLY A 28 11.83 -7.75 1.10
CA GLY A 28 11.36 -7.06 -0.11
C GLY A 28 10.41 -5.88 0.12
N GLY A 29 10.41 -5.27 1.31
CA GLY A 29 9.44 -4.22 1.70
C GLY A 29 9.30 -3.04 0.72
N ASP A 30 10.38 -2.68 0.01
CA ASP A 30 10.37 -1.57 -0.96
C ASP A 30 9.60 -1.87 -2.25
N GLY A 31 9.50 -3.15 -2.66
CA GLY A 31 8.86 -3.55 -3.91
C GLY A 31 7.36 -3.29 -3.88
N HIS A 32 6.71 -3.73 -2.81
CA HIS A 32 5.27 -3.54 -2.63
C HIS A 32 4.89 -2.07 -2.45
N VAL A 33 5.70 -1.26 -1.76
CA VAL A 33 5.42 0.18 -1.61
C VAL A 33 5.50 0.91 -2.96
N LYS A 34 6.49 0.59 -3.81
CA LYS A 34 6.59 1.15 -5.17
C LYS A 34 5.38 0.80 -6.02
N GLU A 35 4.88 -0.43 -5.93
CA GLU A 35 3.73 -0.89 -6.68
C GLU A 35 2.42 -0.24 -6.17
N VAL A 36 2.28 -0.07 -4.85
CA VAL A 36 1.16 0.69 -4.25
C VAL A 36 1.17 2.14 -4.73
N ILE A 37 2.31 2.83 -4.72
CA ILE A 37 2.43 4.20 -5.24
C ILE A 37 2.05 4.26 -6.72
N LYS A 38 2.49 3.29 -7.53
CA LYS A 38 2.16 3.21 -8.95
C LYS A 38 0.66 3.08 -9.16
N HIS A 39 0.01 2.10 -8.52
CA HIS A 39 -1.42 1.88 -8.66
C HIS A 39 -2.25 3.02 -8.06
N ALA A 40 -1.79 3.67 -6.99
CA ALA A 40 -2.45 4.86 -6.45
C ALA A 40 -2.45 6.01 -7.46
N LYS A 41 -1.33 6.24 -8.17
CA LYS A 41 -1.25 7.25 -9.24
C LYS A 41 -2.18 6.93 -10.42
N GLU A 42 -2.24 5.67 -10.83
CA GLU A 42 -3.17 5.21 -11.88
C GLU A 42 -4.63 5.39 -11.43
N GLY A 43 -4.96 5.03 -10.19
CA GLY A 43 -6.29 5.20 -9.61
C GLY A 43 -6.73 6.67 -9.56
N ILE A 44 -5.86 7.57 -9.11
CA ILE A 44 -6.12 9.02 -9.10
C ILE A 44 -6.35 9.56 -10.52
N ALA A 45 -5.61 9.07 -11.52
CA ALA A 45 -5.82 9.48 -12.91
C ALA A 45 -7.21 9.06 -13.41
N HIS A 46 -7.62 7.83 -13.17
CA HIS A 46 -8.96 7.35 -13.52
C HIS A 46 -10.07 8.10 -12.77
N GLU A 47 -9.87 8.42 -11.49
CA GLU A 47 -10.84 9.18 -10.71
C GLU A 47 -11.01 10.61 -11.23
N LYS A 48 -9.92 11.26 -11.65
CA LYS A 48 -9.98 12.57 -12.32
C LYS A 48 -10.76 12.52 -13.63
N GLU A 49 -10.59 11.47 -14.43
CA GLU A 49 -11.40 11.26 -15.65
C GLU A 49 -12.87 10.99 -15.32
N ALA A 50 -13.16 10.17 -14.30
CA ALA A 50 -14.52 9.89 -13.85
C ALA A 50 -15.22 11.17 -13.35
N ILE A 51 -14.55 12.00 -12.56
CA ILE A 51 -15.05 13.31 -12.11
C ILE A 51 -15.37 14.19 -13.32
N LYS A 52 -14.48 14.26 -14.32
CA LYS A 52 -14.73 15.05 -15.53
C LYS A 52 -15.97 14.58 -16.28
N HIS A 53 -16.13 13.27 -16.48
CA HIS A 53 -17.31 12.73 -17.13
C HIS A 53 -18.58 12.96 -16.32
N LEU A 54 -18.50 12.92 -14.99
CA LEU A 54 -19.62 13.24 -14.13
C LEU A 54 -19.98 14.74 -14.26
N GLU A 55 -19.01 15.64 -14.25
CA GLU A 55 -19.23 17.08 -14.48
C GLU A 55 -19.91 17.36 -15.83
N GLU A 56 -19.47 16.70 -16.90
CA GLU A 56 -20.09 16.77 -18.23
C GLU A 56 -21.52 16.21 -18.22
N ALA A 57 -21.76 15.07 -17.58
CA ALA A 57 -23.05 14.40 -17.53
C ALA A 57 -24.10 15.18 -16.71
N ILE A 58 -23.67 15.94 -15.70
CA ILE A 58 -24.56 16.73 -14.85
C ILE A 58 -24.70 18.19 -15.30
N GLN A 59 -23.97 18.61 -16.34
CA GLN A 59 -24.03 19.98 -16.84
C GLN A 59 -25.46 20.35 -17.27
N GLY A 60 -26.03 21.37 -16.64
CA GLY A 60 -27.42 21.79 -16.88
C GLY A 60 -28.47 20.91 -16.20
N SER A 61 -28.07 19.92 -15.41
CA SER A 61 -28.98 19.12 -14.58
C SER A 61 -29.39 19.86 -13.31
N GLY A 62 -30.67 19.74 -12.96
CA GLY A 62 -31.23 20.15 -11.67
C GLY A 62 -31.19 19.05 -10.61
N ASP A 63 -30.69 17.85 -10.94
CA ASP A 63 -30.68 16.71 -10.03
C ASP A 63 -29.71 16.94 -8.86
N ALA A 64 -30.24 16.95 -7.64
CA ALA A 64 -29.48 17.17 -6.42
C ALA A 64 -28.56 15.99 -6.10
N HIS A 65 -28.99 14.75 -6.34
CA HIS A 65 -28.18 13.55 -6.09
C HIS A 65 -26.99 13.49 -7.06
N ALA A 66 -27.16 13.98 -8.27
CA ALA A 66 -26.08 14.03 -9.25
C ALA A 66 -24.96 15.01 -8.83
N LYS A 67 -25.31 16.12 -8.17
CA LYS A 67 -24.35 17.06 -7.57
C LYS A 67 -23.69 16.49 -6.32
N GLU A 68 -24.44 15.82 -5.47
CA GLU A 68 -23.93 15.13 -4.27
C GLU A 68 -22.94 14.01 -4.65
N ALA A 69 -23.24 13.24 -5.71
CA ALA A 69 -22.31 12.25 -6.25
C ALA A 69 -20.99 12.88 -6.73
N LEU A 70 -21.05 14.08 -7.32
CA LEU A 70 -19.84 14.82 -7.71
C LEU A 70 -19.04 15.29 -6.51
N GLU A 71 -19.70 15.75 -5.44
CA GLU A 71 -19.03 16.13 -4.19
C GLU A 71 -18.34 14.93 -3.56
N HIS A 72 -19.01 13.78 -3.46
CA HIS A 72 -18.40 12.55 -2.94
C HIS A 72 -17.23 12.04 -3.79
N ALA A 73 -17.31 12.15 -5.13
CA ALA A 73 -16.18 11.81 -5.99
C ALA A 73 -14.97 12.72 -5.72
N LYS A 74 -15.20 14.03 -5.50
CA LYS A 74 -14.13 14.98 -5.14
C LYS A 74 -13.53 14.70 -3.76
N GLU A 75 -14.34 14.30 -2.78
CA GLU A 75 -13.85 13.86 -1.46
C GLU A 75 -13.04 12.57 -1.54
N SER A 76 -13.52 11.59 -2.31
CA SER A 76 -12.81 10.33 -2.57
C SER A 76 -11.44 10.59 -3.21
N MET A 77 -11.36 11.48 -4.21
CA MET A 77 -10.08 11.90 -4.81
C MET A 77 -9.13 12.51 -3.77
N LYS A 78 -9.63 13.35 -2.87
CA LYS A 78 -8.80 13.92 -1.80
C LYS A 78 -8.22 12.83 -0.90
N HIS A 79 -9.03 11.85 -0.51
CA HIS A 79 -8.55 10.72 0.29
C HIS A 79 -7.57 9.83 -0.47
N ALA A 80 -7.73 9.66 -1.78
CA ALA A 80 -6.76 8.96 -2.62
C ALA A 80 -5.40 9.70 -2.66
N GLU A 81 -5.42 11.03 -2.76
CA GLU A 81 -4.21 11.87 -2.70
C GLU A 81 -3.53 11.82 -1.33
N GLU A 82 -4.29 11.82 -0.22
CA GLU A 82 -3.77 11.62 1.14
C GLU A 82 -3.14 10.22 1.32
N ALA A 83 -3.79 9.17 0.82
CA ALA A 83 -3.27 7.82 0.86
C ALA A 83 -1.96 7.67 0.05
N LEU A 84 -1.88 8.33 -1.10
CA LEU A 84 -0.66 8.40 -1.90
C LEU A 84 0.48 9.08 -1.12
N ALA A 85 0.21 10.21 -0.46
CA ALA A 85 1.22 10.90 0.35
C ALA A 85 1.78 9.99 1.45
N HIS A 86 0.94 9.25 2.16
CA HIS A 86 1.39 8.27 3.14
C HIS A 86 2.21 7.12 2.55
N ALA A 87 1.86 6.65 1.35
CA ALA A 87 2.65 5.63 0.66
C ALA A 87 4.04 6.16 0.26
N GLU A 88 4.14 7.42 -0.18
CA GLU A 88 5.40 8.09 -0.49
C GLU A 88 6.25 8.33 0.77
N GLU A 89 5.64 8.67 1.91
CA GLU A 89 6.31 8.73 3.21
C GLU A 89 6.85 7.36 3.65
N ALA A 90 6.08 6.30 3.45
CA ALA A 90 6.48 4.93 3.78
C ALA A 90 7.63 4.41 2.90
N GLN A 91 7.79 4.94 1.68
CA GLN A 91 8.91 4.64 0.80
C GLN A 91 10.23 5.25 1.30
N HIS A 92 10.15 6.37 2.02
CA HIS A 92 11.30 7.08 2.58
C HIS A 92 11.08 7.35 4.06
N PRO A 93 11.04 6.33 4.93
CA PRO A 93 10.86 6.55 6.35
C PRO A 93 12.02 7.43 6.83
N ALA A 94 11.69 8.60 7.38
CA ALA A 94 12.68 9.51 7.95
C ALA A 94 13.59 8.69 8.87
N LYS A 95 14.92 8.73 8.62
CA LYS A 95 15.89 8.04 9.47
C LYS A 95 15.68 8.54 10.89
N LYS A 96 15.05 7.73 11.75
CA LYS A 96 14.98 7.98 13.18
C LYS A 96 16.42 8.11 13.67
N LYS A 97 16.79 9.33 14.07
CA LYS A 97 18.07 9.63 14.72
C LYS A 97 18.15 8.92 16.06
#